data_AF-A0A9D5GLZ3-F1
#
_entry.id   AF-A0A9D5GLZ3-F1
#
_cell.length_a   1.000
_cell.length_b   1.000
_cell.length_c   1.000
_cell.angle_alpha   90.00
_cell.angle_beta   90.00
_cell.angle_gamma   90.00
#
_symmetry.space_group_name_H-M   'P 1'
#
loop_
_entity.id
_entity.type
_entity.pdbx_description
1 polymer ?
#
loop_
_entity_poly.entity_id
_entity_poly.type
_entity_poly.pdbx_seq_one_letter_code
_entity_poly.pdbx_strand_id
1 'polypeptide(L)'
;MPIEVWSTIAAFGTFIVIGATAVAAAVQLRHLRESNQLEGLLTVFARVEDPKLNYWVDETRDLIKEKMPDADYRRRIRDNTIEREDNPWINLANSYEWVGSLVRNKLIPEGAFMDIYADRVCQVWQLLEPVIGIIRRTNIAAGENFEYLVVRAELYNARYPDGVYPKNMPRKKVPDRWLEADTALGQV
;
A
#
# COMPACT_ATOMS: atom_id res chain seq x y z
N MET A 1 -3.61 -14.73 -63.51
CA MET A 1 -4.55 -13.67 -63.11
C MET A 1 -5.69 -14.12 -62.18
N PRO A 2 -6.43 -15.24 -62.37
CA PRO A 2 -7.45 -15.64 -61.38
C PRO A 2 -6.85 -16.22 -60.09
N ILE A 3 -5.74 -16.97 -60.17
CA ILE A 3 -5.19 -17.71 -59.02
C ILE A 3 -4.46 -16.81 -58.01
N GLU A 4 -3.84 -15.73 -58.50
CA GLU A 4 -3.13 -14.75 -57.66
C GLU A 4 -4.11 -13.92 -56.81
N VAL A 5 -5.28 -13.58 -57.36
CA VAL A 5 -6.34 -12.88 -56.63
C VAL A 5 -6.89 -13.76 -55.51
N TRP A 6 -7.15 -15.05 -55.79
CA TRP A 6 -7.60 -15.99 -54.77
C TRP A 6 -6.55 -16.24 -53.66
N SER A 7 -5.28 -16.34 -54.04
CA SER A 7 -4.18 -16.47 -53.07
C SER A 7 -4.04 -15.22 -52.20
N THR A 8 -4.18 -14.04 -52.77
CA THR A 8 -4.11 -12.76 -52.02
C THR A 8 -5.29 -12.62 -51.07
N ILE A 9 -6.51 -12.96 -51.50
CA ILE A 9 -7.70 -12.95 -50.65
C ILE A 9 -7.56 -13.96 -49.51
N ALA A 10 -7.06 -15.16 -49.78
CA ALA A 10 -6.81 -16.17 -48.76
C ALA A 10 -5.78 -15.68 -47.73
N ALA A 11 -4.65 -15.12 -48.19
CA ALA A 11 -3.62 -14.58 -47.31
C ALA A 11 -4.14 -13.41 -46.43
N PHE A 12 -4.94 -12.51 -47.01
CA PHE A 12 -5.56 -11.41 -46.27
C PHE A 12 -6.58 -11.91 -45.24
N GLY A 13 -7.39 -12.92 -45.60
CA GLY A 13 -8.30 -13.58 -44.68
C GLY A 13 -7.58 -14.24 -43.51
N THR A 14 -6.49 -14.97 -43.77
CA THR A 14 -5.66 -15.56 -42.72
C THR A 14 -5.05 -14.49 -41.81
N PHE A 15 -4.56 -13.38 -42.37
CA PHE A 15 -4.02 -12.27 -41.58
C PHE A 15 -5.08 -11.66 -40.64
N ILE A 16 -6.30 -11.44 -41.11
CA ILE A 16 -7.41 -10.94 -40.28
C ILE A 16 -7.72 -11.91 -39.14
N VAL A 17 -7.79 -13.21 -39.44
CA VAL A 17 -8.08 -14.24 -38.43
C VAL A 17 -6.99 -14.25 -37.35
N ILE A 18 -5.71 -14.27 -37.74
CA ILE A 18 -4.59 -14.25 -36.79
C ILE A 18 -4.60 -12.96 -35.96
N GLY A 19 -4.84 -11.80 -36.59
CA GLY A 19 -4.95 -10.52 -35.90
C GLY A 19 -6.08 -10.49 -34.87
N ALA A 20 -7.26 -10.98 -35.25
CA ALA A 20 -8.40 -11.09 -34.35
C ALA A 20 -8.12 -12.06 -33.18
N THR A 21 -7.47 -13.21 -33.44
CA THR A 21 -7.07 -14.16 -32.39
C THR A 21 -6.04 -13.55 -31.44
N ALA A 22 -5.06 -12.80 -31.95
CA ALA A 22 -4.06 -12.12 -31.12
C ALA A 22 -4.69 -11.07 -30.19
N VAL A 23 -5.65 -10.28 -30.71
CA VAL A 23 -6.41 -9.32 -29.90
C VAL A 23 -7.24 -10.03 -28.84
N ALA A 24 -7.94 -11.11 -29.20
CA ALA A 24 -8.72 -11.90 -28.26
C ALA A 24 -7.84 -12.50 -27.15
N ALA A 25 -6.67 -13.05 -27.50
CA ALA A 25 -5.71 -13.58 -26.55
C ALA A 25 -5.15 -12.48 -25.62
N ALA A 26 -4.87 -11.28 -26.14
CA ALA A 26 -4.43 -10.14 -25.33
C ALA A 26 -5.51 -9.69 -24.34
N VAL A 27 -6.78 -9.68 -24.75
CA VAL A 27 -7.92 -9.36 -23.88
C VAL A 27 -8.09 -10.43 -22.80
N GLN A 28 -7.98 -11.72 -23.15
CA GLN A 28 -8.02 -12.82 -22.18
C GLN A 28 -6.88 -12.72 -21.16
N LEU A 29 -5.65 -12.43 -21.60
CA LEU A 29 -4.51 -12.21 -20.71
C LEU A 29 -4.77 -11.04 -19.75
N ARG A 30 -5.36 -9.94 -20.25
CA ARG A 30 -5.72 -8.79 -19.42
C ARG A 30 -6.72 -9.17 -18.33
N HIS A 31 -7.78 -9.91 -18.67
CA HIS A 31 -8.77 -10.36 -17.69
C HIS A 31 -8.19 -11.30 -16.63
N LEU A 32 -7.30 -12.23 -17.03
CA LEU A 32 -6.59 -13.08 -16.07
C LEU A 32 -5.72 -12.25 -15.11
N ARG A 33 -5.04 -11.21 -15.63
CA ARG A 33 -4.23 -10.31 -14.81
C ARG A 33 -5.08 -9.49 -13.84
N GLU A 34 -6.21 -8.93 -14.30
CA GLU A 34 -7.16 -8.19 -13.47
C GLU A 34 -7.72 -9.08 -12.34
N SER A 35 -8.09 -10.33 -12.65
CA SER A 35 -8.56 -11.30 -11.67
C SER A 35 -7.51 -11.61 -10.60
N ASN A 36 -6.26 -11.87 -11.00
CA ASN A 36 -5.18 -12.15 -10.05
C ASN A 36 -4.85 -10.94 -9.17
N GLN A 37 -4.90 -9.74 -9.74
CA GLN A 37 -4.67 -8.50 -8.99
C GLN A 37 -5.78 -8.24 -7.96
N LEU A 38 -7.03 -8.59 -8.26
CA LEU A 38 -8.14 -8.50 -7.31
C LEU A 38 -7.95 -9.47 -6.13
N GLU A 39 -7.57 -10.72 -6.39
CA GLU A 39 -7.28 -11.71 -5.35
C GLU A 39 -6.14 -11.24 -4.42
N GLY A 40 -5.07 -10.70 -5.02
CA GLY A 40 -3.96 -10.11 -4.27
C GLY A 40 -4.40 -8.92 -3.42
N LEU A 41 -5.25 -8.04 -3.97
CA LEU A 41 -5.78 -6.89 -3.24
C LEU A 41 -6.65 -7.32 -2.05
N LEU A 42 -7.54 -8.30 -2.24
CA LEU A 42 -8.39 -8.83 -1.17
C LEU A 42 -7.57 -9.49 -0.06
N THR A 43 -6.49 -10.20 -0.42
CA THR A 43 -5.57 -10.78 0.57
C THR A 43 -4.88 -9.69 1.39
N VAL A 44 -4.46 -8.60 0.74
CA VAL A 44 -3.88 -7.45 1.44
C VAL A 44 -4.91 -6.78 2.34
N PHE A 45 -6.14 -6.57 1.87
CA PHE A 45 -7.21 -5.98 2.67
C PHE A 45 -7.54 -6.84 3.89
N ALA A 46 -7.71 -8.16 3.71
CA ALA A 46 -7.94 -9.08 4.82
C ALA A 46 -6.84 -9.02 5.89
N ARG A 47 -5.59 -8.78 5.48
CA ARG A 47 -4.45 -8.65 6.40
C ARG A 47 -4.38 -7.27 7.06
N VAL A 48 -4.69 -6.20 6.34
CA VAL A 48 -4.63 -4.82 6.86
C VAL A 48 -5.83 -4.50 7.75
N GLU A 49 -6.94 -5.17 7.53
CA GLU A 49 -8.14 -5.14 8.37
C GLU A 49 -8.10 -6.15 9.51
N ASP A 50 -7.06 -6.98 9.60
CA ASP A 50 -6.87 -7.90 10.71
C ASP A 50 -6.82 -7.11 12.03
N PRO A 51 -7.69 -7.42 13.02
CA PRO A 51 -7.64 -6.81 14.34
C PRO A 51 -6.24 -6.84 14.98
N LYS A 52 -5.44 -7.85 14.62
CA LYS A 52 -4.04 -7.97 15.06
C LYS A 52 -3.16 -6.82 14.58
N LEU A 53 -3.41 -6.25 13.41
CA LEU A 53 -2.65 -5.09 12.92
C LEU A 53 -2.96 -3.83 13.76
N ASN A 54 -4.22 -3.63 14.16
CA ASN A 54 -4.58 -2.53 15.06
C ASN A 54 -3.91 -2.70 16.42
N TYR A 55 -3.97 -3.92 16.97
CA TYR A 55 -3.26 -4.27 18.20
C TYR A 55 -1.76 -3.95 18.10
N TRP A 56 -1.09 -4.36 17.02
CA TRP A 56 0.32 -4.04 16.82
C TRP A 56 0.60 -2.54 16.72
N VAL A 57 -0.28 -1.74 16.11
CA VAL A 57 -0.11 -0.28 16.05
C VAL A 57 -0.16 0.31 17.45
N ASP A 58 -1.14 -0.07 18.26
CA ASP A 58 -1.32 0.47 19.61
C ASP A 58 -0.18 0.04 20.54
N GLU A 59 0.16 -1.25 20.56
CA GLU A 59 1.27 -1.77 21.36
C GLU A 59 2.62 -1.20 20.91
N THR A 60 2.82 -0.99 19.60
CA THR A 60 4.03 -0.33 19.10
C THR A 60 4.13 1.09 19.61
N ARG A 61 3.02 1.84 19.63
CA ARG A 61 2.99 3.22 20.12
C ARG A 61 3.41 3.29 21.58
N ASP A 62 2.84 2.42 22.41
CA ASP A 62 3.15 2.38 23.84
C ASP A 62 4.58 1.90 24.10
N LEU A 63 5.00 0.83 23.43
CA LEU A 63 6.36 0.28 23.53
C LEU A 63 7.43 1.29 23.10
N ILE A 64 7.23 1.99 21.99
CA ILE A 64 8.18 3.01 21.50
C ILE A 64 8.25 4.15 22.51
N LYS A 65 7.11 4.63 23.00
CA LYS A 65 7.05 5.70 24.01
C LYS A 65 7.77 5.32 25.30
N GLU A 66 7.61 4.08 25.77
CA GLU A 66 8.20 3.59 27.02
C GLU A 66 9.69 3.25 26.87
N LYS A 67 10.08 2.51 25.83
CA LYS A 67 11.40 1.89 25.73
C LYS A 67 12.41 2.67 24.88
N MET A 68 11.98 3.53 23.95
CA MET A 68 12.95 4.29 23.14
C MET A 68 13.85 5.25 23.91
N PRO A 69 13.45 5.81 25.08
CA PRO A 69 14.37 6.57 25.94
C PRO A 69 15.53 5.73 26.49
N ASP A 70 15.37 4.41 26.63
CA ASP A 70 16.41 3.51 27.15
C ASP A 70 17.52 3.23 26.11
N ALA A 71 18.77 3.50 26.49
CA ALA A 71 19.94 3.27 25.66
C ALA A 71 20.23 1.79 25.42
N ASP A 72 19.93 0.91 26.39
CA ASP A 72 20.12 -0.52 26.26
C ASP A 72 19.13 -1.11 25.25
N TYR A 73 17.87 -0.68 25.30
CA TYR A 73 16.88 -1.05 24.29
C TYR A 73 17.33 -0.64 22.88
N ARG A 74 17.76 0.61 22.69
CA ARG A 74 18.29 1.08 21.39
C ARG A 74 19.51 0.28 20.92
N ARG A 75 20.41 -0.11 21.82
CA ARG A 75 21.53 -0.99 21.51
C ARG A 75 21.05 -2.36 21.02
N ARG A 76 20.07 -2.95 21.70
CA ARG A 76 19.50 -4.25 21.32
C ARG A 76 18.83 -4.21 19.95
N ILE A 77 18.15 -3.11 19.59
CA ILE A 77 17.61 -2.89 18.23
C ILE A 77 18.75 -2.95 17.22
N ARG A 78 19.78 -2.13 17.42
CA ARG A 78 20.94 -2.02 16.50
C ARG A 78 21.64 -3.36 16.30
N ASP A 79 21.84 -4.09 17.38
CA ASP A 79 22.56 -5.36 17.39
C ASP A 79 21.65 -6.55 17.02
N ASN A 80 20.37 -6.31 16.71
CA ASN A 80 19.36 -7.31 16.36
C ASN A 80 19.22 -8.44 17.41
N THR A 81 19.27 -8.09 18.69
CA THR A 81 19.16 -9.01 19.85
C THR A 81 17.82 -8.89 20.59
N ILE A 82 16.83 -8.27 19.94
CA ILE A 82 15.46 -8.18 20.46
C ILE A 82 14.70 -9.44 20.06
N GLU A 83 13.86 -9.91 20.96
CA GLU A 83 12.93 -11.01 20.69
C GLU A 83 12.00 -10.63 19.56
N ARG A 84 11.91 -11.48 18.53
CA ARG A 84 11.23 -11.12 17.28
C ARG A 84 9.79 -11.62 17.20
N GLU A 85 9.50 -12.74 17.86
CA GLU A 85 8.27 -13.51 17.63
C GLU A 85 7.01 -12.73 18.06
N ASP A 86 7.07 -12.04 19.21
CA ASP A 86 5.94 -11.27 19.75
C ASP A 86 6.21 -9.76 19.81
N ASN A 87 7.11 -9.27 18.96
CA ASN A 87 7.43 -7.85 18.96
C ASN A 87 6.48 -7.07 18.02
N PRO A 88 5.66 -6.15 18.56
CA PRO A 88 4.62 -5.48 17.78
C PRO A 88 5.20 -4.62 16.66
N TRP A 89 6.30 -3.91 16.90
CA TRP A 89 6.88 -3.01 15.91
C TRP A 89 7.56 -3.78 14.78
N ILE A 90 8.17 -4.94 15.08
CA ILE A 90 8.77 -5.81 14.07
C ILE A 90 7.68 -6.39 13.16
N ASN A 91 6.60 -6.89 13.76
CA ASN A 91 5.47 -7.46 13.02
C ASN A 91 4.76 -6.40 12.16
N LEU A 92 4.63 -5.19 12.69
CA LEU A 92 4.10 -4.04 11.97
C LEU A 92 4.99 -3.66 10.78
N ALA A 93 6.29 -3.46 11.00
CA ALA A 93 7.25 -3.13 9.95
C ALA A 93 7.28 -4.19 8.84
N ASN A 94 7.35 -5.48 9.20
CA ASN A 94 7.35 -6.58 8.23
C ASN A 94 6.06 -6.61 7.40
N SER A 95 4.91 -6.28 8.00
CA SER A 95 3.64 -6.26 7.29
C SER A 95 3.62 -5.17 6.21
N TYR A 96 4.07 -3.95 6.54
CA TYR A 96 4.16 -2.88 5.55
C TYR A 96 5.29 -3.07 4.53
N GLU A 97 6.40 -3.70 4.91
CA GLU A 97 7.49 -4.08 3.99
C GLU A 97 6.97 -5.05 2.92
N TRP A 98 6.18 -6.05 3.34
CA TRP A 98 5.55 -7.00 2.44
C TRP A 98 4.56 -6.31 1.49
N VAL A 99 3.66 -5.47 1.99
CA VAL A 99 2.71 -4.71 1.15
C VAL A 99 3.46 -3.80 0.18
N GLY A 100 4.48 -3.10 0.64
CA GLY A 100 5.33 -2.26 -0.20
C GLY A 100 5.95 -3.02 -1.35
N SER A 101 6.40 -4.25 -1.11
CA SER A 101 6.94 -5.13 -2.15
C SER A 101 5.88 -5.50 -3.19
N LEU A 102 4.64 -5.80 -2.76
CA LEU A 102 3.54 -6.10 -3.68
C LEU A 102 3.18 -4.89 -4.57
N VAL A 103 3.14 -3.69 -3.99
CA VAL A 103 2.86 -2.45 -4.73
C VAL A 103 3.99 -2.15 -5.72
N ARG A 104 5.25 -2.21 -5.26
CA ARG A 104 6.43 -1.97 -6.09
C ARG A 104 6.50 -2.90 -7.30
N ASN A 105 6.14 -4.17 -7.11
CA ASN A 105 6.12 -5.18 -8.16
C ASN A 105 4.82 -5.22 -8.99
N LYS A 106 3.90 -4.27 -8.78
CA LYS A 106 2.61 -4.15 -9.51
C LYS A 106 1.73 -5.40 -9.39
N LEU A 107 1.87 -6.12 -8.28
CA LEU A 107 1.07 -7.30 -7.95
C LEU A 107 -0.30 -6.91 -7.38
N ILE A 108 -0.40 -5.72 -6.76
CA ILE A 108 -1.67 -5.11 -6.37
C ILE A 108 -1.83 -3.72 -7.02
N PRO A 109 -3.07 -3.29 -7.34
CA PRO A 109 -3.32 -1.98 -7.91
C PRO A 109 -3.10 -0.88 -6.87
N GLU A 110 -2.02 -0.12 -7.05
CA GLU A 110 -1.60 0.95 -6.12
C GLU A 110 -2.73 1.95 -5.82
N GLY A 111 -3.46 2.42 -6.84
CA GLY A 111 -4.49 3.45 -6.65
C GLY A 111 -5.61 3.02 -5.70
N ALA A 112 -6.05 1.76 -5.79
CA ALA A 112 -7.10 1.23 -4.92
C ALA A 112 -6.59 1.02 -3.48
N PHE A 113 -5.32 0.67 -3.31
CA PHE A 113 -4.72 0.56 -1.99
C PHE A 113 -4.53 1.94 -1.34
N MET A 114 -4.03 2.92 -2.08
CA MET A 114 -3.74 4.26 -1.56
C MET A 114 -5.01 5.04 -1.18
N ASP A 115 -6.10 4.87 -1.94
CA ASP A 115 -7.40 5.49 -1.63
C ASP A 115 -7.87 5.18 -0.20
N ILE A 116 -7.56 3.98 0.30
CA ILE A 116 -7.99 3.52 1.62
C ILE A 116 -6.91 3.76 2.68
N TYR A 117 -5.63 3.55 2.33
CA TYR A 117 -4.57 3.38 3.32
C TYR A 117 -3.44 4.39 3.26
N ALA A 118 -3.44 5.37 2.35
CA ALA A 118 -2.34 6.33 2.22
C ALA A 118 -2.03 7.05 3.55
N ASP A 119 -3.03 7.61 4.22
CA ASP A 119 -2.85 8.28 5.52
C ASP A 119 -2.32 7.33 6.59
N ARG A 120 -2.84 6.10 6.64
CA ARG A 120 -2.43 5.10 7.63
C ARG A 120 -0.97 4.67 7.43
N VAL A 121 -0.54 4.49 6.18
CA VAL A 121 0.85 4.17 5.83
C VAL A 121 1.79 5.26 6.37
N CYS A 122 1.47 6.54 6.11
CA CYS A 122 2.27 7.67 6.58
C CYS A 122 2.35 7.73 8.11
N GLN A 123 1.23 7.52 8.81
CA GLN A 123 1.20 7.52 10.28
C GLN A 123 2.04 6.39 10.88
N VAL A 124 1.97 5.18 10.31
CA VAL A 124 2.77 4.04 10.80
C VAL A 124 4.26 4.24 10.52
N TRP A 125 4.62 4.89 9.42
CA TRP A 125 6.02 5.24 9.15
C TRP A 125 6.57 6.20 10.20
N GLN A 126 5.86 7.27 10.51
CA GLN A 126 6.25 8.22 11.56
C GLN A 126 6.43 7.53 12.92
N LEU A 127 5.57 6.56 13.23
CA LEU A 127 5.68 5.76 14.44
C LEU A 127 6.97 4.91 14.46
N LEU A 128 7.33 4.29 13.32
CA LEU A 128 8.48 3.38 13.21
C LEU A 128 9.81 4.06 12.86
N GLU A 129 9.79 5.32 12.45
CA GLU A 129 10.97 6.10 12.02
C GLU A 129 12.14 6.03 13.03
N PRO A 130 11.93 6.18 14.36
CA PRO A 130 13.04 6.12 15.32
C PRO A 130 13.74 4.76 15.35
N VAL A 131 12.99 3.68 15.14
CA VAL A 131 13.51 2.31 15.14
C VAL A 131 14.23 2.03 13.83
N ILE A 132 13.62 2.39 12.69
CA ILE A 132 14.22 2.25 11.36
C ILE A 132 15.54 3.02 11.28
N GLY A 133 15.58 4.24 11.82
CA GLY A 133 16.79 5.06 11.88
C GLY A 133 17.92 4.42 12.69
N ILE A 134 17.62 3.60 13.70
CA ILE A 134 18.64 2.83 14.43
C ILE A 134 19.15 1.67 13.57
N ILE A 135 18.24 0.91 12.95
CA ILE A 135 18.60 -0.26 12.11
C ILE A 135 19.44 0.18 10.91
N ARG A 136 19.10 1.33 10.30
CA ARG A 136 19.82 1.88 9.13
C ARG A 136 21.27 2.29 9.39
N ARG A 137 21.70 2.36 10.66
CA ARG A 137 23.12 2.58 11.01
C ARG A 137 24.00 1.40 10.62
N THR A 138 23.43 0.19 10.53
CA THR A 138 24.15 -1.04 10.17
C THR A 138 23.60 -1.68 8.90
N ASN A 139 22.33 -1.47 8.58
CA ASN A 139 21.71 -1.96 7.35
C ASN A 139 20.92 -0.86 6.64
N ILE A 140 21.56 -0.18 5.69
CA ILE A 140 20.95 0.95 4.96
C ILE A 140 19.66 0.55 4.22
N ALA A 141 19.55 -0.69 3.76
CA ALA A 141 18.42 -1.21 3.01
C ALA A 141 17.22 -1.62 3.90
N ALA A 142 17.31 -1.42 5.22
CA ALA A 142 16.21 -1.74 6.11
C ALA A 142 14.98 -0.87 5.82
N GLY A 143 13.84 -1.53 5.59
CA GLY A 143 12.56 -0.87 5.35
C GLY A 143 12.42 -0.27 3.94
N GLU A 144 13.20 -0.69 2.95
CA GLU A 144 13.17 -0.10 1.59
C GLU A 144 11.81 -0.17 0.91
N ASN A 145 11.11 -1.31 1.01
CA ASN A 145 9.81 -1.42 0.36
C ASN A 145 8.73 -0.69 1.15
N PHE A 146 8.84 -0.66 2.49
CA PHE A 146 7.97 0.17 3.31
C PHE A 146 8.19 1.67 3.00
N GLU A 147 9.43 2.13 2.93
CA GLU A 147 9.76 3.52 2.55
C GLU A 147 9.23 3.85 1.15
N TYR A 148 9.40 2.95 0.17
CA TYR A 148 8.78 3.10 -1.14
C TYR A 148 7.27 3.30 -1.01
N LEU A 149 6.58 2.47 -0.22
CA LEU A 149 5.14 2.57 -0.01
C LEU A 149 4.74 3.93 0.59
N VAL A 150 5.52 4.43 1.55
CA VAL A 150 5.31 5.74 2.20
C VAL A 150 5.44 6.87 1.21
N VAL A 151 6.51 6.88 0.40
CA VAL A 151 6.69 7.90 -0.64
C VAL A 151 5.50 7.89 -1.62
N ARG A 152 4.99 6.71 -1.97
CA ARG A 152 3.80 6.61 -2.83
C ARG A 152 2.54 7.15 -2.14
N ALA A 153 2.36 6.90 -0.86
CA ALA A 153 1.26 7.43 -0.06
C ALA A 153 1.33 8.96 0.07
N GLU A 154 2.51 9.52 0.34
CA GLU A 154 2.73 10.97 0.40
C GLU A 154 2.41 11.66 -0.94
N LEU A 155 2.87 11.09 -2.05
CA LEU A 155 2.56 11.59 -3.39
C LEU A 155 1.06 11.49 -3.70
N TYR A 156 0.39 10.45 -3.24
CA TYR A 156 -1.06 10.29 -3.39
C TYR A 156 -1.81 11.37 -2.61
N ASN A 157 -1.46 11.58 -1.34
CA ASN A 157 -2.06 12.60 -0.48
C ASN A 157 -1.82 14.02 -1.02
N ALA A 158 -0.60 14.30 -1.51
CA ALA A 158 -0.28 15.58 -2.15
C ALA A 158 -1.10 15.81 -3.43
N ARG A 159 -1.43 14.75 -4.17
CA ARG A 159 -2.28 14.81 -5.37
C ARG A 159 -3.77 15.01 -5.04
N TYR A 160 -4.22 14.49 -3.89
CA TYR A 160 -5.62 14.51 -3.46
C TYR A 160 -5.77 15.09 -2.05
N PRO A 161 -5.44 16.38 -1.83
CA PRO A 161 -5.44 16.98 -0.49
C PRO A 161 -6.83 17.01 0.18
N ASP A 162 -7.90 17.06 -0.63
CA ASP A 162 -9.29 17.07 -0.15
C ASP A 162 -9.96 15.67 -0.22
N GLY A 163 -9.14 14.63 -0.44
CA GLY A 163 -9.55 13.27 -0.75
C GLY A 163 -10.03 13.10 -2.20
N VAL A 164 -10.47 11.88 -2.53
CA VAL A 164 -10.94 11.52 -3.88
C VAL A 164 -12.46 11.49 -4.02
N TYR A 165 -13.19 12.09 -3.06
CA TYR A 165 -14.65 12.13 -3.12
C TYR A 165 -15.14 12.71 -4.45
N PRO A 166 -16.10 12.08 -5.15
CA PRO A 166 -16.53 12.53 -6.47
C PRO A 166 -17.00 13.99 -6.48
N LYS A 167 -16.40 14.81 -7.35
CA LYS A 167 -16.65 16.26 -7.42
C LYS A 167 -18.09 16.62 -7.78
N ASN A 168 -18.80 15.72 -8.45
CA ASN A 168 -20.18 15.88 -8.89
C ASN A 168 -21.21 15.32 -7.90
N MET A 169 -20.78 14.84 -6.73
CA MET A 169 -21.66 14.28 -5.71
C MET A 169 -21.83 15.29 -4.57
N PRO A 170 -23.06 15.54 -4.08
CA PRO A 170 -23.26 16.42 -2.93
C PRO A 170 -22.71 15.79 -1.64
N ARG A 171 -21.85 16.52 -0.92
CA ARG A 171 -21.40 16.11 0.42
C ARG A 171 -22.51 16.36 1.44
N LYS A 172 -22.71 15.40 2.36
CA LYS A 172 -23.60 15.59 3.51
C LYS A 172 -22.99 16.60 4.48
N LYS A 173 -23.79 17.55 4.98
CA LYS A 173 -23.36 18.44 6.06
C LYS A 173 -23.28 17.63 7.36
N VAL A 174 -22.09 17.59 7.97
CA VAL A 174 -21.87 16.99 9.29
C VAL A 174 -21.71 18.14 10.29
N PRO A 175 -22.74 18.48 11.08
CA PRO A 175 -22.60 19.52 12.09
C PRO A 175 -21.71 19.02 13.22
N ASP A 176 -20.65 19.77 13.52
CA ASP A 176 -19.84 19.54 14.70
C ASP A 176 -20.59 20.09 15.93
N ARG A 177 -21.18 19.17 16.70
CA ARG A 177 -21.97 19.51 17.89
C ARG A 177 -21.11 19.80 19.11
N TRP A 178 -19.82 19.45 19.05
CA TRP A 178 -18.91 19.53 20.20
C TRP A 178 -17.90 20.66 20.05
N LEU A 179 -17.79 21.28 18.87
CA LEU A 179 -16.88 22.40 18.61
C LEU A 179 -16.86 23.47 19.72
N GLU A 180 -18.02 23.94 20.18
CA GLU A 180 -18.09 24.95 21.23
C GLU A 180 -17.55 24.45 22.58
N ALA A 181 -17.85 23.19 22.93
CA ALA A 181 -17.38 22.57 24.16
C ALA A 181 -15.87 22.31 24.12
N ASP A 182 -15.34 21.83 22.98
CA ASP A 182 -13.93 21.52 22.81
C ASP A 182 -13.07 22.80 22.74
N THR A 183 -13.59 23.86 22.11
CA THR A 183 -12.97 25.19 22.11
C THR A 183 -12.90 25.77 23.53
N ALA A 184 -13.96 25.60 24.34
CA ALA A 184 -13.98 26.06 25.73
C ALA A 184 -12.97 25.30 26.63
N LEU A 185 -12.61 24.06 26.25
CA LEU A 185 -11.59 23.25 26.91
C LEU A 185 -10.17 23.45 26.36
N GLY A 186 -9.99 24.27 25.32
CA GLY A 186 -8.70 24.52 24.66
C GLY A 186 -8.16 23.29 23.91
N GLN A 187 -9.04 22.41 23.45
CA GLN A 187 -8.69 21.20 22.69
C GLN A 187 -8.71 21.41 21.17
N VAL A 188 -9.23 22.57 20.73
CA VAL A 188 -9.23 23.12 19.36
C VAL A 188 -8.89 24.59 19.46
#